data_AF-A0A4P9Z946-F1
#
_entry.id   AF-A0A4P9Z946-F1
#
_cell.length_a   1.000
_cell.length_b   1.000
_cell.length_c   1.000
_cell.angle_alpha   90.00
_cell.angle_beta   90.00
_cell.angle_gamma   90.00
#
_symmetry.space_group_name_H-M   'P 1'
#
loop_
_entity.id
_entity.type
_entity.pdbx_description
1 polymer ?
#
loop_
_entity_poly.entity_id
_entity_poly.type
_entity_poly.pdbx_seq_one_letter_code
_entity_poly.pdbx_strand_id
1 'polypeptide(L)'
;MEYATKDSIRNASLCIMDHDLNLWNVHLQAWATEEEFYKHYQTKYVAILNRANQFFVQAKKQHDQLMADYHADSAKYNRTMQKPHASRPHTKPPPPPPFKPLIIISAGFDASEYENPQMKRHGVCVPTSFYATFTKDVVKLARIHSGGKVISFLEGGYSDGALVSGVFSHLIGLTNTQEDDDGPSLWNKTWGTDAVIKEICKGCKSAWTPYKNPRSEVTIWANEVIKMGRAMMPNAIIPSNMVYFDKKVSSAKLSDTVAASKMLRGIVDPDLLVRVPATPSKDPDDNRRVMRHTRSYFKRNTS
;
A
#
# COMPACT_ATOMS: atom_id res chain seq x y z
N MET A 1 24.49 16.42 -5.48
CA MET A 1 24.06 16.96 -4.18
C MET A 1 23.05 18.05 -4.46
N GLU A 2 21.76 17.76 -4.29
CA GLU A 2 20.74 18.80 -4.30
C GLU A 2 20.90 19.59 -3.01
N TYR A 3 21.21 20.88 -3.11
CA TYR A 3 21.35 21.74 -1.94
C TYR A 3 19.97 21.96 -1.30
N ALA A 4 19.91 21.95 0.03
CA ALA A 4 18.71 22.29 0.78
C ALA A 4 18.34 23.76 0.50
N THR A 5 17.34 24.00 -0.34
CA THR A 5 16.78 25.34 -0.57
C THR A 5 16.02 25.81 0.67
N LYS A 6 15.91 27.13 0.89
CA LYS A 6 15.08 27.69 1.97
C LYS A 6 13.66 27.11 1.97
N ASP A 7 13.10 26.89 0.79
CA ASP A 7 11.77 26.29 0.63
C ASP A 7 11.76 24.81 1.03
N SER A 8 12.77 24.02 0.65
CA SER A 8 12.88 22.62 1.09
C SER A 8 13.01 22.49 2.61
N ILE A 9 13.76 23.39 3.26
CA ILE A 9 13.94 23.43 4.72
C ILE A 9 12.64 23.84 5.42
N ARG A 10 11.94 24.85 4.88
CA ARG A 10 10.64 25.30 5.39
C ARG A 10 9.59 24.20 5.29
N ASN A 11 9.49 23.56 4.14
CA ASN A 11 8.50 22.49 3.91
C ASN A 11 8.79 21.28 4.81
N ALA A 12 10.05 20.92 5.00
CA ALA A 12 10.46 19.84 5.90
C ALA A 12 10.22 20.16 7.38
N SER A 13 10.22 21.43 7.77
CA SER A 13 10.00 21.89 9.15
C SER A 13 8.54 22.25 9.47
N LEU A 14 7.63 22.17 8.50
CA LEU A 14 6.23 22.56 8.68
C LEU A 14 5.51 21.53 9.57
N CYS A 15 4.99 21.98 10.71
CA CYS A 15 4.05 21.22 11.53
C CYS A 15 2.83 22.10 11.80
N ILE A 16 1.67 21.68 11.31
CA ILE A 16 0.39 22.40 11.45
C ILE A 16 -0.63 21.46 12.06
N MET A 17 -1.32 21.94 13.08
CA MET A 17 -2.55 21.34 13.58
C MET A 17 -3.57 22.47 13.67
N ASP A 18 -4.38 22.61 12.63
CA ASP A 18 -5.39 23.67 12.58
C ASP A 18 -6.65 23.18 11.88
N HIS A 19 -7.80 23.45 12.49
CA HIS A 19 -9.12 23.02 12.07
C HIS A 19 -9.16 21.58 11.50
N ASP A 20 -9.19 21.46 10.17
CA ASP A 20 -9.39 20.21 9.42
C ASP A 20 -8.09 19.64 8.83
N LEU A 21 -6.94 20.25 9.15
CA LEU A 21 -5.63 19.86 8.62
C LEU A 21 -4.65 19.57 9.76
N ASN A 22 -4.01 18.40 9.66
CA ASN A 22 -2.88 18.02 10.49
C ASN A 22 -1.72 17.57 9.61
N LEU A 23 -0.69 18.41 9.52
CA LEU A 23 0.55 18.10 8.81
C LEU A 23 1.67 17.99 9.83
N TRP A 24 2.32 16.84 9.89
CA TRP A 24 3.35 16.57 10.87
C TRP A 24 4.54 15.87 10.23
N ASN A 25 5.70 16.53 10.25
CA ASN A 25 6.94 15.95 9.76
C ASN A 25 7.75 15.34 10.91
N VAL A 26 8.32 14.17 10.66
CA VAL A 26 9.21 13.48 11.58
C VAL A 26 10.55 13.26 10.90
N HIS A 27 11.62 13.77 11.50
CA HIS A 27 12.97 13.60 11.00
C HIS A 27 13.61 12.35 11.60
N LEU A 28 14.15 11.49 10.73
CA LEU A 28 14.94 10.35 11.15
C LEU A 28 16.21 10.82 11.89
N GLN A 29 16.59 10.04 12.90
CA GLN A 29 17.79 10.22 13.70
C GLN A 29 18.83 9.19 13.28
N ALA A 30 20.10 9.56 13.38
CA ALA A 30 21.18 8.58 13.27
C ALA A 30 21.06 7.54 14.39
N TRP A 31 21.46 6.31 14.09
CA TRP A 31 21.43 5.18 15.00
C TRP A 31 22.59 4.24 14.66
N ALA A 32 23.17 3.60 15.68
CA ALA A 32 24.26 2.64 15.52
C ALA A 32 23.78 1.18 15.61
N THR A 33 22.71 0.92 16.37
CA THR A 33 22.14 -0.42 16.52
C THR A 33 20.62 -0.40 16.31
N GLU A 34 20.04 -1.55 15.93
CA GLU A 34 18.60 -1.67 15.69
C GLU A 34 17.80 -1.37 16.98
N GLU A 35 18.35 -1.69 18.16
CA GLU A 35 17.73 -1.35 19.45
C GLU A 35 17.64 0.17 19.65
N GLU A 36 18.68 0.92 19.25
CA GLU A 36 18.67 2.37 19.29
C GLU A 36 17.63 2.94 18.32
N PHE A 37 17.54 2.37 17.11
CA PHE A 37 16.51 2.75 16.14
C PHE A 37 15.10 2.60 16.73
N TYR A 38 14.81 1.48 17.39
CA TYR A 38 13.49 1.26 17.98
C TYR A 38 13.23 2.12 19.23
N LYS A 39 14.28 2.55 19.95
CA LYS A 39 14.14 3.59 20.96
C LYS A 39 13.72 4.93 20.33
N HIS A 40 14.32 5.31 19.20
CA HIS A 40 13.86 6.49 18.45
C HIS A 40 12.44 6.31 17.90
N TYR A 41 12.08 5.10 17.47
CA TYR A 41 10.72 4.81 17.02
C TYR A 41 9.69 5.07 18.13
N GLN A 42 9.90 4.48 19.31
CA GLN A 42 8.97 4.58 20.44
C GLN A 42 8.89 5.99 21.02
N THR A 43 9.97 6.77 20.97
CA THR A 43 10.02 8.09 21.59
C THR A 43 9.75 9.24 20.63
N LYS A 44 10.08 9.08 19.35
CA LYS A 44 10.00 10.14 18.34
C LYS A 44 9.11 9.78 17.17
N TYR A 45 9.30 8.62 16.54
CA TYR A 45 8.62 8.34 15.27
C TYR A 45 7.13 8.02 15.45
N VAL A 46 6.75 7.40 16.56
CA VAL A 46 5.35 7.17 16.94
C VAL A 46 4.54 8.47 17.05
N ALA A 47 5.20 9.63 17.17
CA ALA A 47 4.53 10.92 17.23
C ALA A 47 3.58 11.13 16.03
N ILE A 48 3.93 10.66 14.83
CA ILE A 48 3.04 10.79 13.66
C ILE A 48 1.70 10.06 13.87
N LEU A 49 1.73 8.87 14.47
CA LEU A 49 0.54 8.07 14.78
C LEU A 49 -0.24 8.69 15.94
N ASN A 50 0.45 9.24 16.95
CA ASN A 50 -0.20 9.98 18.04
C ASN A 50 -0.93 11.22 17.53
N ARG A 51 -0.35 11.94 16.56
CA ARG A 51 -1.00 13.10 15.91
C ARG A 51 -2.18 12.69 15.05
N ALA A 52 -2.06 11.60 14.29
CA ALA A 52 -3.19 11.04 13.55
C ALA A 52 -4.34 10.62 14.49
N ASN A 53 -4.02 9.99 15.62
CA ASN A 53 -5.00 9.64 16.65
C ASN A 53 -5.74 10.89 17.19
N GLN A 54 -4.99 11.95 17.54
CA GLN A 54 -5.59 13.21 18.00
C GLN A 54 -6.51 13.82 16.95
N PHE A 55 -6.09 13.80 15.68
CA PHE A 55 -6.90 14.29 14.57
C PHE A 55 -8.22 13.52 14.43
N PHE A 56 -8.19 12.18 14.49
CA PHE A 56 -9.41 11.38 14.43
C PHE A 56 -10.35 11.64 15.62
N VAL A 57 -9.81 11.73 16.84
CA VAL A 57 -10.61 12.02 18.04
C VAL A 57 -11.30 13.37 17.92
N GLN A 58 -10.58 14.39 17.46
CA GLN A 58 -11.14 15.73 17.27
C GLN A 58 -12.21 15.75 16.17
N ALA A 59 -11.95 15.13 15.02
CA ALA A 59 -12.90 15.03 13.92
C ALA A 59 -14.17 14.27 14.32
N LYS A 60 -14.04 13.19 15.10
CA LYS A 60 -15.19 12.43 15.62
C LYS A 60 -16.03 13.28 16.57
N LYS A 61 -15.38 14.00 17.50
CA LYS A 61 -16.07 14.89 18.44
C LYS A 61 -16.84 16.00 17.72
N GLN A 62 -16.23 16.62 16.70
CA GLN A 62 -16.90 17.63 15.87
C GLN A 62 -18.11 17.04 15.12
N HIS A 63 -17.97 15.85 14.55
CA HIS A 63 -19.08 15.15 13.89
C HIS A 63 -20.23 14.83 14.85
N ASP A 64 -19.92 14.36 16.06
CA ASP A 64 -20.95 14.08 17.07
C ASP A 64 -21.70 15.33 17.51
N GLN A 65 -21.01 16.48 17.62
CA GLN A 65 -21.66 17.76 17.90
C GLN A 65 -22.61 18.17 16.77
N LEU A 66 -22.16 18.06 15.51
CA LEU A 66 -23.01 18.35 14.34
C LEU A 66 -24.26 17.46 14.29
N MET A 67 -24.12 16.18 14.65
CA MET A 67 -25.25 15.26 14.75
C MET A 67 -26.21 15.65 15.88
N ALA A 68 -25.70 16.04 17.05
CA ALA A 68 -26.52 16.50 18.17
C ALA A 68 -27.32 17.76 17.82
N ASP A 69 -26.68 18.73 17.16
CA ASP A 69 -27.32 19.96 16.70
C ASP A 69 -28.41 19.65 15.64
N TYR A 70 -28.12 18.75 14.69
CA TYR A 70 -29.09 18.26 13.72
C TYR A 70 -30.32 17.63 14.39
N HIS A 71 -30.13 16.82 15.42
CA HIS A 71 -31.23 16.21 16.17
C HIS A 71 -32.06 17.27 16.92
N ALA A 72 -31.41 18.25 17.54
CA ALA A 72 -32.08 19.35 18.22
C ALA A 72 -32.93 20.19 17.26
N ASP A 73 -32.39 20.54 16.09
CA ASP A 73 -33.11 21.34 15.09
C ASP A 73 -34.21 20.55 14.40
N SER A 74 -33.99 19.25 14.14
CA SER A 74 -35.04 18.34 13.66
C SER A 74 -36.19 18.23 14.65
N ALA A 75 -35.92 18.18 15.96
CA ALA A 75 -36.96 18.16 16.98
C ALA A 75 -37.76 19.47 17.04
N LYS A 76 -37.09 20.63 16.92
CA LYS A 76 -37.77 21.95 16.83
C LYS A 76 -38.65 22.02 15.59
N TYR A 77 -38.15 21.54 14.44
CA TYR A 77 -38.90 21.46 13.19
C TYR A 77 -40.17 20.62 13.36
N ASN A 78 -40.04 19.40 13.88
CA ASN A 78 -41.18 18.50 14.11
C ASN A 78 -42.23 19.11 15.06
N ARG A 79 -41.79 19.78 16.14
CA ARG A 79 -42.70 20.47 17.07
C ARG A 79 -43.47 21.62 16.41
N THR A 80 -42.85 22.30 15.44
CA THR A 80 -43.48 23.41 14.70
C THR A 80 -44.50 22.88 13.68
N MET A 81 -44.22 21.74 13.04
CA MET A 81 -45.14 21.07 12.11
C MET A 81 -46.41 20.54 12.80
N GLN A 82 -46.38 20.25 14.10
CA GLN A 82 -47.55 19.80 14.86
C GLN A 82 -48.53 20.94 15.20
N LYS A 83 -48.19 22.22 14.96
CA LYS A 83 -49.06 23.36 15.28
C LYS A 83 -49.93 23.76 14.07
N PRO A 84 -51.27 23.65 14.16
CA PRO A 84 -52.19 23.80 13.00
C PRO A 84 -52.23 25.20 12.37
N HIS A 85 -51.68 26.23 13.02
CA HIS A 85 -51.68 27.62 12.51
C HIS A 85 -50.28 28.20 12.29
N ALA A 86 -49.22 27.39 12.25
CA ALA A 86 -47.86 27.87 12.05
C ALA A 86 -47.60 28.21 10.56
N SER A 87 -47.86 29.47 10.19
CA SER A 87 -47.63 30.01 8.86
C SER A 87 -46.16 30.40 8.61
N ARG A 88 -45.26 29.42 8.40
CA ARG A 88 -43.96 29.67 7.74
C ARG A 88 -43.50 28.43 6.96
N PRO A 89 -42.88 28.61 5.77
CA PRO A 89 -42.23 27.53 5.05
C PRO A 89 -40.95 27.16 5.79
N HIS A 90 -41.04 26.25 6.76
CA HIS A 90 -39.86 25.66 7.36
C HIS A 90 -39.40 24.50 6.48
N THR A 91 -38.18 24.57 5.97
CA THR A 91 -37.52 23.45 5.31
C THR A 91 -36.95 22.52 6.38
N LYS A 92 -37.19 21.20 6.26
CA LYS A 92 -36.58 20.20 7.14
C LYS A 92 -35.05 20.36 7.08
N PRO A 93 -34.33 20.40 8.22
CA PRO A 93 -32.88 20.46 8.20
C PRO A 93 -32.29 19.23 7.48
N PRO A 94 -31.24 19.40 6.65
CA PRO A 94 -30.57 18.27 6.03
C PRO A 94 -29.72 17.52 7.06
N PRO A 95 -29.67 16.18 7.02
CA PRO A 95 -28.80 15.40 7.90
C PRO A 95 -27.32 15.63 7.55
N PRO A 96 -26.42 15.68 8.55
CA PRO A 96 -24.99 15.66 8.32
C PRO A 96 -24.55 14.39 7.57
N PRO A 97 -23.45 14.44 6.78
CA PRO A 97 -22.91 13.26 6.15
C PRO A 97 -22.43 12.23 7.19
N PRO A 98 -22.44 10.93 6.87
CA PRO A 98 -21.95 9.90 7.78
C PRO A 98 -20.44 10.03 8.01
N PHE A 99 -19.99 9.81 9.25
CA PHE A 99 -18.57 9.78 9.58
C PHE A 99 -17.93 8.52 9.01
N LYS A 100 -17.13 8.67 7.94
CA LYS A 100 -16.46 7.58 7.23
C LYS A 100 -14.95 7.86 7.12
N PRO A 101 -14.20 7.70 8.21
CA PRO A 101 -12.76 7.91 8.20
C PRO A 101 -12.05 6.80 7.41
N LEU A 102 -10.89 7.15 6.86
CA LEU A 102 -10.03 6.27 6.08
C LEU A 102 -8.58 6.64 6.39
N ILE A 103 -7.71 5.64 6.50
CA ILE A 103 -6.26 5.86 6.56
C ILE A 103 -5.66 5.52 5.20
N ILE A 104 -4.85 6.44 4.67
CA ILE A 104 -4.09 6.24 3.45
C ILE A 104 -2.61 6.32 3.78
N ILE A 105 -1.83 5.36 3.29
CA ILE A 105 -0.37 5.34 3.38
C ILE A 105 0.18 5.57 1.97
N SER A 106 0.97 6.64 1.80
CA SER A 106 1.86 6.82 0.66
C SER A 106 3.18 6.12 1.02
N ALA A 107 3.31 4.86 0.58
CA ALA A 107 4.36 3.94 1.02
C ALA A 107 5.57 3.99 0.08
N GLY A 108 6.51 4.87 0.41
CA GLY A 108 7.85 4.89 -0.18
C GLY A 108 8.82 3.99 0.57
N PHE A 109 9.71 3.31 -0.16
CA PHE A 109 10.74 2.42 0.36
C PHE A 109 12.17 2.92 0.11
N ASP A 110 12.31 4.19 -0.30
CA ASP A 110 13.59 4.86 -0.58
C ASP A 110 14.46 5.08 0.68
N ALA A 111 13.86 5.05 1.87
CA ALA A 111 14.57 5.07 3.16
C ALA A 111 15.18 3.70 3.55
N SER A 112 14.96 2.64 2.77
CA SER A 112 15.40 1.28 3.11
C SER A 112 16.92 1.16 3.27
N GLU A 113 17.36 0.32 4.19
CA GLU A 113 18.78 -0.07 4.34
C GLU A 113 19.37 -0.68 3.05
N TYR A 114 18.52 -1.33 2.24
CA TYR A 114 18.85 -1.96 0.95
C TYR A 114 18.77 -1.02 -0.26
N GLU A 115 18.49 0.27 -0.05
CA GLU A 115 18.49 1.25 -1.12
C GLU A 115 19.91 1.73 -1.46
N ASN A 116 20.09 2.22 -2.70
CA ASN A 116 21.31 2.83 -3.18
C ASN A 116 21.73 4.02 -2.28
N PRO A 117 23.02 4.15 -1.92
CA PRO A 117 23.50 5.23 -1.05
C PRO A 117 23.14 6.65 -1.52
N GLN A 118 23.02 6.85 -2.84
CA GLN A 118 22.66 8.15 -3.45
C GLN A 118 21.24 8.59 -3.12
N MET A 119 20.35 7.64 -2.82
CA MET A 119 18.95 7.90 -2.47
C MET A 119 18.76 8.10 -0.96
N LYS A 120 19.76 7.77 -0.14
CA LYS A 120 19.70 7.94 1.31
C LYS A 120 19.87 9.41 1.68
N ARG A 121 18.76 10.07 2.02
CA ARG A 121 18.81 11.46 2.52
C ARG A 121 19.56 11.50 3.85
N HIS A 122 20.60 12.34 3.92
CA HIS A 122 21.42 12.55 5.12
C HIS A 122 22.11 11.29 5.68
N GLY A 123 22.27 10.23 4.87
CA GLY A 123 22.98 9.02 5.27
C GLY A 123 22.28 8.16 6.32
N VAL A 124 21.00 8.43 6.64
CA VAL A 124 20.19 7.63 7.56
C VAL A 124 19.28 6.69 6.76
N CYS A 125 19.09 5.47 7.26
CA CYS A 125 18.15 4.51 6.69
C CYS A 125 17.27 3.89 7.78
N VAL A 126 16.22 3.18 7.38
CA VAL A 126 15.36 2.40 8.27
C VAL A 126 15.63 0.90 8.08
N PRO A 127 15.63 0.10 9.15
CA PRO A 127 15.76 -1.35 9.04
C PRO A 127 14.53 -1.94 8.35
N THR A 128 14.65 -3.08 7.70
CA THR A 128 13.51 -3.71 7.01
C THR A 128 12.34 -3.99 7.96
N SER A 129 12.61 -4.35 9.21
CA SER A 129 11.62 -4.58 10.27
C SER A 129 10.75 -3.36 10.59
N PHE A 130 11.21 -2.14 10.27
CA PHE A 130 10.46 -0.90 10.49
C PHE A 130 9.16 -0.89 9.71
N TYR A 131 9.17 -1.30 8.44
CA TYR A 131 7.98 -1.24 7.60
C TYR A 131 6.86 -2.13 8.16
N ALA A 132 7.16 -3.33 8.65
CA ALA A 132 6.21 -4.19 9.34
C ALA A 132 5.67 -3.55 10.62
N THR A 133 6.56 -3.01 11.46
CA THR A 133 6.20 -2.41 12.75
C THR A 133 5.31 -1.17 12.56
N PHE A 134 5.72 -0.25 11.70
CA PHE A 134 4.96 0.95 11.38
C PHE A 134 3.57 0.61 10.83
N THR A 135 3.51 -0.36 9.92
CA THR A 135 2.25 -0.74 9.28
C THR A 135 1.32 -1.46 10.25
N LYS A 136 1.87 -2.31 11.15
CA LYS A 136 1.12 -2.90 12.26
C LYS A 136 0.48 -1.82 13.12
N ASP A 137 1.23 -0.79 13.50
CA ASP A 137 0.70 0.30 14.33
C ASP A 137 -0.34 1.16 13.59
N VAL A 138 -0.21 1.32 12.26
CA VAL A 138 -1.25 1.95 11.45
C VAL A 138 -2.52 1.10 11.39
N VAL A 139 -2.42 -0.22 11.23
CA VAL A 139 -3.58 -1.13 11.24
C VAL A 139 -4.30 -1.07 12.59
N LYS A 140 -3.56 -1.02 13.70
CA LYS A 140 -4.13 -0.80 15.04
C LYS A 140 -4.92 0.52 15.10
N LEU A 141 -4.33 1.61 14.64
CA LEU A 141 -5.02 2.91 14.61
C LEU A 141 -6.28 2.87 13.72
N ALA A 142 -6.21 2.19 12.58
CA ALA A 142 -7.34 2.00 11.67
C ALA A 142 -8.48 1.21 12.32
N ARG A 143 -8.19 0.22 13.15
CA ARG A 143 -9.23 -0.52 13.88
C ARG A 143 -10.02 0.38 14.83
N ILE A 144 -9.32 1.27 15.53
CA ILE A 144 -9.92 2.19 16.48
C ILE A 144 -10.83 3.19 15.75
N HIS A 145 -10.37 3.76 14.64
CA HIS A 145 -11.05 4.92 14.02
C HIS A 145 -11.81 4.61 12.73
N SER A 146 -11.32 3.70 11.88
CA SER A 146 -11.84 3.44 10.54
C SER A 146 -12.41 2.04 10.31
N GLY A 147 -12.59 1.25 11.38
CA GLY A 147 -13.03 -0.15 11.27
C GLY A 147 -12.02 -1.02 10.51
N GLY A 148 -10.72 -0.69 10.61
CA GLY A 148 -9.63 -1.43 9.97
C GLY A 148 -9.37 -1.03 8.52
N LYS A 149 -9.98 0.06 8.02
CA LYS A 149 -9.80 0.50 6.62
C LYS A 149 -8.49 1.25 6.45
N VAL A 150 -7.55 0.60 5.77
CA VAL A 150 -6.27 1.16 5.33
C VAL A 150 -6.11 0.93 3.84
N ILE A 151 -5.68 1.95 3.11
CA ILE A 151 -5.25 1.84 1.72
C ILE A 151 -3.79 2.26 1.66
N SER A 152 -2.93 1.46 1.02
CA SER A 152 -1.53 1.78 0.83
C SER A 152 -1.20 1.87 -0.65
N PHE A 153 -0.53 2.95 -1.04
CA PHE A 153 -0.05 3.18 -2.40
C PHE A 153 1.48 3.04 -2.42
N LEU A 154 2.00 2.20 -3.32
CA LEU A 154 3.43 2.11 -3.57
C LEU A 154 3.92 3.38 -4.26
N GLU A 155 4.99 3.97 -3.74
CA GLU A 155 5.53 5.26 -4.22
C GLU A 155 7.02 5.12 -4.60
N GLY A 156 7.91 5.75 -3.84
CA GLY A 156 9.35 5.66 -4.04
C GLY A 156 9.95 4.33 -3.63
N GLY A 157 11.22 4.12 -4.00
CA GLY A 157 11.94 2.86 -3.88
C GLY A 157 12.42 2.44 -5.26
N TYR A 158 13.73 2.29 -5.40
CA TYR A 158 14.38 2.20 -6.70
C TYR A 158 15.22 0.95 -6.83
N SER A 159 15.88 0.51 -5.75
CA SER A 159 16.58 -0.77 -5.77
C SER A 159 15.60 -1.94 -5.63
N ASP A 160 15.91 -3.05 -6.32
CA ASP A 160 15.18 -4.32 -6.14
C ASP A 160 15.13 -4.71 -4.65
N GLY A 161 16.23 -4.49 -3.93
CA GLY A 161 16.34 -4.78 -2.49
C GLY A 161 15.38 -3.97 -1.65
N ALA A 162 15.31 -2.66 -1.88
CA ALA A 162 14.43 -1.75 -1.15
C ALA A 162 12.95 -2.08 -1.38
N LEU A 163 12.57 -2.29 -2.65
CA LEU A 163 11.20 -2.63 -3.02
C LEU A 163 10.79 -4.00 -2.47
N VAL A 164 11.62 -5.04 -2.67
CA VAL A 164 11.32 -6.39 -2.20
C VAL A 164 11.25 -6.44 -0.68
N SER A 165 12.25 -5.93 0.02
CA SER A 165 12.29 -5.99 1.49
C SER A 165 11.19 -5.13 2.11
N GLY A 166 11.00 -3.93 1.58
CA GLY A 166 10.01 -2.96 2.03
C GLY A 166 8.58 -3.45 1.84
N VAL A 167 8.21 -3.86 0.61
CA VAL A 167 6.87 -4.39 0.31
C VAL A 167 6.59 -5.66 1.11
N PHE A 168 7.56 -6.58 1.20
CA PHE A 168 7.39 -7.81 1.97
C PHE A 168 7.09 -7.50 3.44
N SER A 169 7.91 -6.66 4.07
CA SER A 169 7.74 -6.23 5.46
C SER A 169 6.42 -5.46 5.68
N HIS A 170 6.08 -4.55 4.78
CA HIS A 170 4.82 -3.80 4.82
C HIS A 170 3.59 -4.72 4.76
N LEU A 171 3.60 -5.73 3.87
CA LEU A 171 2.52 -6.72 3.76
C LEU A 171 2.35 -7.54 5.04
N ILE A 172 3.44 -7.94 5.70
CA ILE A 172 3.36 -8.62 7.00
C ILE A 172 2.65 -7.74 8.04
N GLY A 173 2.96 -6.44 8.07
CA GLY A 173 2.27 -5.49 8.95
C GLY A 173 0.77 -5.35 8.63
N LEU A 174 0.37 -5.41 7.35
CA LEU A 174 -1.04 -5.39 6.95
C LEU A 174 -1.81 -6.65 7.36
N THR A 175 -1.14 -7.81 7.42
CA THR A 175 -1.76 -9.08 7.80
C THR A 175 -1.98 -9.26 9.31
N ASN A 176 -1.49 -8.31 10.13
CA ASN A 176 -1.67 -8.35 11.58
C ASN A 176 -3.16 -8.43 11.93
N THR A 177 -3.58 -9.37 12.79
CA THR A 177 -4.97 -9.53 13.24
C THR A 177 -5.20 -8.85 14.60
N GLN A 178 -6.44 -8.87 15.12
CA GLN A 178 -6.75 -8.25 16.43
C GLN A 178 -6.14 -9.04 17.60
N GLU A 179 -5.98 -10.35 17.45
CA GLU A 179 -5.27 -11.20 18.43
C GLU A 179 -3.78 -10.83 18.52
N ASP A 180 -3.21 -10.33 17.42
CA ASP A 180 -1.81 -9.93 17.33
C ASP A 180 -1.54 -8.51 17.85
N ASP A 181 -2.56 -7.75 18.26
CA ASP A 181 -2.38 -6.35 18.65
C ASP A 181 -1.55 -6.20 19.93
N ASP A 182 -1.81 -7.04 20.93
CA ASP A 182 -1.00 -7.12 22.15
C ASP A 182 0.10 -8.19 22.06
N GLY A 183 0.14 -8.93 20.94
CA GLY A 183 1.10 -10.00 20.67
C GLY A 183 2.43 -9.52 20.08
N PRO A 184 3.44 -10.42 20.03
CA PRO A 184 4.71 -10.14 19.38
C PRO A 184 4.50 -9.78 17.90
N SER A 185 5.44 -9.04 17.31
CA SER A 185 5.39 -8.77 15.87
C SER A 185 5.41 -10.08 15.09
N LEU A 186 4.54 -10.20 14.07
CA LEU A 186 4.56 -11.32 13.12
C LEU A 186 5.85 -11.34 12.28
N TRP A 187 6.62 -10.25 12.31
CA TRP A 187 7.89 -10.14 11.61
C TRP A 187 8.95 -11.04 12.23
N ASN A 188 9.42 -12.03 11.47
CA ASN A 188 10.61 -12.80 11.84
C ASN A 188 11.87 -12.02 11.47
N LYS A 189 12.76 -11.78 12.45
CA LYS A 189 14.02 -11.05 12.22
C LYS A 189 14.90 -11.67 11.13
N THR A 190 14.83 -12.99 10.93
CA THR A 190 15.65 -13.67 9.91
C THR A 190 15.23 -13.30 8.49
N TRP A 191 13.98 -12.88 8.27
CA TRP A 191 13.44 -12.52 6.96
C TRP A 191 14.05 -11.24 6.38
N GLY A 192 14.50 -10.33 7.24
CA GLY A 192 15.16 -9.09 6.84
C GLY A 192 16.66 -9.21 6.62
N THR A 193 17.24 -10.40 6.72
CA THR A 193 18.70 -10.59 6.59
C THR A 193 19.17 -10.45 5.15
N ASP A 194 20.40 -9.98 4.99
CA ASP A 194 21.03 -9.76 3.67
C ASP A 194 21.01 -11.02 2.80
N ALA A 195 21.22 -12.20 3.40
CA ALA A 195 21.15 -13.47 2.68
C ALA A 195 19.75 -13.75 2.10
N VAL A 196 18.69 -13.51 2.89
CA VAL A 196 17.31 -13.71 2.45
C VAL A 196 16.93 -12.69 1.38
N ILE A 197 17.20 -11.42 1.62
CA ILE A 197 16.85 -10.35 0.68
C ILE A 197 17.58 -10.53 -0.66
N LYS A 198 18.87 -10.89 -0.64
CA LYS A 198 19.63 -11.19 -1.86
C LYS A 198 19.04 -12.36 -2.63
N GLU A 199 18.59 -13.43 -1.95
CA GLU A 199 17.97 -14.57 -2.63
C GLU A 199 16.63 -14.20 -3.28
N ILE A 200 15.73 -13.51 -2.57
CA ILE A 200 14.43 -13.10 -3.14
C ILE A 200 14.63 -12.11 -4.30
N CYS A 201 15.58 -11.18 -4.19
CA CYS A 201 15.89 -10.20 -5.25
C CYS A 201 16.31 -10.83 -6.57
N LYS A 202 16.81 -12.08 -6.57
CA LYS A 202 17.11 -12.79 -7.82
C LYS A 202 15.83 -12.98 -8.65
N GLY A 203 14.67 -13.08 -8.00
CA GLY A 203 13.37 -13.17 -8.66
C GLY A 203 12.97 -11.93 -9.45
N CYS A 204 13.57 -10.77 -9.19
CA CYS A 204 13.38 -9.55 -9.98
C CYS A 204 14.11 -9.61 -11.32
N LYS A 205 15.07 -10.53 -11.49
CA LYS A 205 15.82 -10.66 -12.74
C LYS A 205 14.99 -11.40 -13.78
N SER A 206 14.91 -10.83 -14.98
CA SER A 206 14.15 -11.41 -16.10
C SER A 206 14.63 -12.83 -16.44
N ALA A 207 15.94 -13.06 -16.42
CA ALA A 207 16.57 -14.35 -16.71
C ALA A 207 16.55 -15.37 -15.55
N TRP A 208 15.90 -15.05 -14.42
CA TRP A 208 15.85 -15.97 -13.29
C TRP A 208 15.18 -17.30 -13.67
N THR A 209 15.78 -18.40 -13.21
CA THR A 209 15.22 -19.74 -13.35
C THR A 209 15.20 -20.44 -12.00
N PRO A 210 14.16 -21.26 -11.72
CA PRO A 210 14.09 -21.98 -10.46
C PRO A 210 15.29 -22.88 -10.20
N TYR A 211 15.72 -22.92 -8.94
CA TYR A 211 16.69 -23.90 -8.48
C TYR A 211 16.15 -25.31 -8.65
N LYS A 212 16.95 -26.20 -9.24
CA LYS A 212 16.62 -27.63 -9.38
C LYS A 212 16.71 -28.34 -8.03
N ASN A 213 17.81 -28.10 -7.30
CA ASN A 213 18.12 -28.75 -6.02
C ASN A 213 18.60 -27.71 -4.98
N PRO A 214 17.71 -26.84 -4.47
CA PRO A 214 18.05 -25.92 -3.38
C PRO A 214 18.40 -26.70 -2.10
N ARG A 215 19.46 -26.27 -1.39
CA ARG A 215 20.03 -27.02 -0.25
C ARG A 215 19.83 -26.37 1.12
N SER A 216 19.65 -25.05 1.15
CA SER A 216 19.39 -24.31 2.40
C SER A 216 17.92 -23.94 2.51
N GLU A 217 17.40 -23.81 3.73
CA GLU A 217 16.02 -23.37 3.96
C GLU A 217 15.71 -22.05 3.25
N VAL A 218 16.65 -21.10 3.27
CA VAL A 218 16.51 -19.80 2.58
C VAL A 218 16.35 -20.00 1.06
N THR A 219 17.18 -20.84 0.44
CA THR A 219 17.09 -21.07 -1.01
C THR A 219 15.85 -21.88 -1.39
N ILE A 220 15.41 -22.80 -0.54
CA ILE A 220 14.16 -23.54 -0.74
C ILE A 220 12.98 -22.57 -0.69
N TRP A 221 12.87 -21.79 0.38
CA TRP A 221 11.78 -20.84 0.59
C TRP A 221 11.76 -19.75 -0.49
N ALA A 222 12.90 -19.10 -0.76
CA ALA A 222 12.97 -18.03 -1.77
C ALA A 222 12.61 -18.56 -3.17
N ASN A 223 13.01 -19.78 -3.51
CA ASN A 223 12.65 -20.40 -4.79
C ASN A 223 11.13 -20.54 -4.95
N GLU A 224 10.41 -20.96 -3.91
CA GLU A 224 8.95 -21.07 -3.95
C GLU A 224 8.26 -19.71 -3.96
N VAL A 225 8.73 -18.75 -3.15
CA VAL A 225 8.21 -17.37 -3.14
C VAL A 225 8.33 -16.72 -4.53
N ILE A 226 9.48 -16.84 -5.18
CA ILE A 226 9.70 -16.25 -6.51
C ILE A 226 8.81 -16.92 -7.56
N LYS A 227 8.67 -18.26 -7.52
CA LYS A 227 7.75 -18.98 -8.43
C LYS A 227 6.32 -18.48 -8.28
N MET A 228 5.85 -18.37 -7.04
CA MET A 228 4.51 -17.88 -6.74
C MET A 228 4.31 -16.45 -7.26
N GLY A 229 5.24 -15.54 -6.95
CA GLY A 229 5.16 -14.15 -7.42
C GLY A 229 5.13 -14.03 -8.95
N ARG A 230 5.96 -14.82 -9.66
CA ARG A 230 5.97 -14.83 -11.13
C ARG A 230 4.73 -15.47 -11.75
N ALA A 231 4.11 -16.44 -11.07
CA ALA A 231 2.84 -17.03 -11.49
C ALA A 231 1.64 -16.08 -11.33
N MET A 232 1.72 -15.14 -10.38
CA MET A 232 0.68 -14.14 -10.14
C MET A 232 0.78 -12.92 -11.06
N MET A 233 1.88 -12.75 -11.80
CA MET A 233 2.02 -11.62 -12.72
C MET A 233 1.10 -11.79 -13.93
N PRO A 234 0.14 -10.87 -14.15
CA PRO A 234 -0.75 -10.98 -15.29
C PRO A 234 0.04 -10.75 -16.59
N ASN A 235 -0.26 -11.55 -17.62
CA ASN A 235 0.35 -11.44 -18.95
C ASN A 235 0.21 -10.05 -19.59
N ALA A 236 -0.71 -9.21 -19.10
CA ALA A 236 -0.90 -7.84 -19.56
C ALA A 236 0.20 -6.86 -19.09
N ILE A 237 0.89 -7.16 -17.99
CA ILE A 237 1.95 -6.31 -17.43
C ILE A 237 3.32 -6.74 -17.98
N ILE A 238 3.42 -8.01 -18.40
CA ILE A 238 4.64 -8.58 -18.93
C ILE A 238 4.69 -8.29 -20.45
N PRO A 239 5.72 -7.62 -20.98
CA PRO A 239 5.85 -7.47 -22.43
C PRO A 239 5.92 -8.85 -23.08
N SER A 240 5.35 -9.01 -24.28
CA SER A 240 5.13 -10.33 -24.92
C SER A 240 6.41 -11.18 -25.12
N ASN A 241 7.59 -10.59 -25.00
CA ASN A 241 8.89 -11.28 -25.00
C ASN A 241 9.36 -11.77 -23.61
N MET A 242 8.64 -11.48 -22.53
CA MET A 242 8.98 -11.79 -21.14
C MET A 242 8.01 -12.78 -20.48
N VAL A 243 7.12 -13.41 -21.25
CA VAL A 243 6.19 -14.42 -20.71
C VAL A 243 6.98 -15.49 -19.96
N TYR A 244 6.74 -15.60 -18.65
CA TYR A 244 7.39 -16.58 -17.79
C TYR A 244 6.80 -17.95 -18.08
N PHE A 245 7.29 -18.60 -19.13
CA PHE A 245 6.92 -19.96 -19.43
C PHE A 245 7.52 -20.88 -18.37
N ASP A 246 6.67 -21.39 -17.49
CA ASP A 246 7.00 -22.60 -16.74
C ASP A 246 7.26 -23.71 -17.78
N LYS A 247 8.50 -24.16 -17.89
CA LYS A 247 8.93 -25.16 -18.86
C LYS A 247 8.16 -26.48 -18.75
N LYS A 248 7.40 -26.70 -17.66
CA LYS A 248 6.51 -27.86 -17.51
C LYS A 248 5.15 -27.71 -18.19
N VAL A 249 4.69 -26.49 -18.47
CA VAL A 249 3.34 -26.22 -18.99
C VAL A 249 3.25 -26.26 -20.52
N SER A 250 4.37 -26.50 -21.22
CA SER A 250 4.37 -26.61 -22.69
C SER A 250 3.57 -27.81 -23.24
N SER A 251 3.04 -28.68 -22.37
CA SER A 251 2.25 -29.87 -22.76
C SER A 251 0.81 -29.87 -22.27
N ALA A 252 0.37 -28.91 -21.45
CA ALA A 252 -1.00 -28.90 -20.91
C ALA A 252 -1.85 -27.80 -21.54
N LYS A 253 -3.01 -28.18 -22.08
CA LYS A 253 -4.02 -27.23 -22.57
C LYS A 253 -4.42 -26.29 -21.43
N LEU A 254 -4.55 -25.01 -21.74
CA LEU A 254 -4.86 -23.90 -20.83
C LEU A 254 -6.15 -24.10 -19.99
N SER A 255 -7.00 -25.08 -20.35
CA SER A 255 -8.19 -25.48 -19.59
C SER A 255 -7.87 -26.23 -18.29
N ASP A 256 -6.72 -26.91 -18.22
CA ASP A 256 -6.43 -27.87 -17.15
C ASP A 256 -5.67 -27.23 -15.98
N THR A 257 -5.03 -26.07 -16.20
CA THR A 257 -4.22 -25.36 -15.19
C THR A 257 -5.06 -24.66 -14.12
N VAL A 258 -6.26 -24.18 -14.45
CA VAL A 258 -7.19 -23.59 -13.46
C VAL A 258 -7.71 -24.65 -12.50
N ALA A 259 -7.84 -25.91 -12.96
CA ALA A 259 -8.34 -27.01 -12.15
C ALA A 259 -7.31 -27.59 -11.16
N ALA A 260 -6.01 -27.34 -11.35
CA ALA A 260 -4.94 -28.05 -10.64
C ALA A 260 -4.45 -27.39 -9.33
N SER A 261 -4.66 -26.09 -9.15
CA SER A 261 -4.19 -25.38 -7.96
C SER A 261 -5.18 -25.52 -6.80
N LYS A 262 -4.89 -26.46 -5.88
CA LYS A 262 -5.68 -26.73 -4.65
C LYS A 262 -6.00 -25.47 -3.83
N MET A 263 -5.13 -24.46 -3.83
CA MET A 263 -5.35 -23.19 -3.12
C MET A 263 -6.30 -22.23 -3.84
N LEU A 264 -6.39 -22.27 -5.17
CA LEU A 264 -7.27 -21.39 -5.94
C LEU A 264 -8.74 -21.84 -5.89
N ARG A 265 -9.00 -23.14 -5.66
CA ARG A 265 -10.38 -23.66 -5.51
C ARG A 265 -11.15 -23.09 -4.33
N GLY A 266 -10.48 -22.60 -3.29
CA GLY A 266 -11.14 -21.99 -2.12
C GLY A 266 -11.43 -20.50 -2.26
N ILE A 267 -10.86 -19.83 -3.26
CA ILE A 267 -10.91 -18.38 -3.44
C ILE A 267 -11.90 -17.97 -4.55
N VAL A 268 -12.21 -18.89 -5.47
CA VAL A 268 -13.08 -18.62 -6.62
C VAL A 268 -14.53 -18.98 -6.27
N ASP A 269 -15.39 -17.97 -6.20
CA ASP A 269 -16.84 -18.13 -6.15
C ASP A 269 -17.34 -18.77 -7.46
N PRO A 270 -18.01 -19.94 -7.42
CA PRO A 270 -18.54 -20.61 -8.60
C PRO A 270 -19.49 -19.74 -9.44
N ASP A 271 -20.15 -18.75 -8.82
CA ASP A 271 -21.17 -17.92 -9.48
C ASP A 271 -20.58 -16.75 -10.27
N LEU A 272 -19.28 -16.46 -10.16
CA LEU A 272 -18.59 -15.43 -10.95
C LEU A 272 -18.10 -15.93 -12.33
N LEU A 273 -18.25 -17.23 -12.63
CA LEU A 273 -17.89 -17.81 -13.93
C LEU A 273 -19.02 -17.65 -14.97
N VAL A 274 -19.51 -16.43 -15.14
CA VAL A 274 -20.33 -16.10 -16.32
C VAL A 274 -19.39 -16.01 -17.53
N ARG A 275 -19.58 -16.93 -18.49
CA ARG A 275 -18.84 -17.00 -19.76
C ARG A 275 -18.71 -15.62 -20.38
N VAL A 276 -17.48 -15.11 -20.45
CA VAL A 276 -17.13 -14.01 -21.35
C VAL A 276 -17.36 -14.50 -22.79
N PRO A 277 -18.29 -13.92 -23.57
CA PRO A 277 -18.43 -14.26 -24.97
C PRO A 277 -17.14 -13.89 -25.71
N ALA A 278 -16.69 -14.75 -26.62
CA ALA A 278 -15.54 -14.47 -27.47
C ALA A 278 -15.76 -13.14 -28.20
N THR A 279 -14.77 -12.24 -28.13
CA THR A 279 -14.77 -10.99 -28.89
C THR A 279 -14.80 -11.31 -30.39
N PRO A 280 -15.67 -10.66 -31.19
CA PRO A 280 -15.67 -10.86 -32.63
C PRO A 280 -14.34 -10.40 -33.23
N SER A 281 -13.70 -11.30 -33.96
CA SER A 281 -12.60 -11.00 -34.86
C SER A 281 -13.06 -10.01 -35.92
N LYS A 282 -12.46 -8.81 -35.94
CA LYS A 282 -12.45 -7.80 -37.02
C LYS A 282 -13.75 -7.60 -37.80
N ASP A 283 -14.33 -6.42 -37.62
CA ASP A 283 -15.40 -5.89 -38.48
C ASP A 283 -14.97 -5.91 -39.96
N PRO A 284 -15.71 -6.62 -40.85
CA PRO A 284 -15.34 -6.78 -42.26
C PRO A 284 -15.40 -5.48 -43.07
N ASP A 285 -16.01 -4.40 -42.56
CA ASP A 285 -16.10 -3.10 -43.24
C ASP A 285 -15.09 -2.04 -42.74
N ASP A 286 -14.22 -2.36 -41.79
CA ASP A 286 -13.26 -1.37 -41.26
C ASP A 286 -11.95 -1.30 -42.06
N ASN A 287 -11.95 -0.50 -43.14
CA ASN A 287 -10.78 -0.21 -43.97
C ASN A 287 -9.82 0.84 -43.37
N ARG A 288 -9.94 1.19 -42.08
CA ARG A 288 -9.04 2.16 -41.45
C ARG A 288 -7.65 1.55 -41.19
N ARG A 289 -6.65 2.08 -41.90
CA ARG A 289 -5.23 1.75 -41.68
C ARG A 289 -4.81 2.28 -40.31
N VAL A 290 -4.73 1.42 -39.30
CA VAL A 290 -4.23 1.76 -37.96
C VAL A 290 -2.75 2.13 -38.06
N MET A 291 -2.45 3.42 -38.22
CA MET A 291 -1.11 3.95 -37.99
C MET A 291 -0.80 3.86 -36.50
N ARG A 292 0.00 2.88 -36.11
CA ARG A 292 0.61 2.83 -34.78
C ARG A 292 1.62 3.97 -34.67
N HIS A 293 1.27 5.00 -33.91
CA HIS A 293 2.20 6.06 -33.55
C HIS A 293 3.23 5.49 -32.56
N THR A 294 4.39 5.07 -33.06
CA THR A 294 5.57 4.80 -32.21
C THR A 294 6.32 6.10 -31.99
N ARG A 295 6.07 6.79 -30.86
CA ARG A 295 6.95 7.87 -30.41
C ARG A 295 8.15 7.27 -29.67
N SER A 296 9.17 6.93 -30.44
CA SER A 296 10.56 6.89 -30.00
C SER A 296 11.28 8.04 -30.69
N TYR A 297 12.07 8.84 -29.97
CA TYR A 297 13.44 9.28 -30.34
C TYR A 297 13.91 10.39 -29.38
N PHE A 298 14.84 10.03 -28.50
CA PHE A 298 15.90 10.94 -28.06
C PHE A 298 17.15 10.50 -28.82
N LYS A 299 17.67 11.35 -29.71
CA LYS A 299 19.05 11.25 -30.20
C LYS A 299 19.64 12.66 -30.17
N ARG A 300 20.72 12.81 -29.40
CA ARG A 300 21.61 13.97 -29.43
C ARG A 300 22.22 14.08 -30.82
N ASN A 301 22.31 15.29 -31.35
CA ASN A 301 23.35 15.63 -32.32
C ASN A 301 24.25 16.68 -31.72
N THR A 302 25.51 16.29 -31.56
CA THR A 302 26.69 17.14 -31.53
C THR A 302 26.96 17.67 -32.92
N SER A 303 27.18 18.98 -33.05
CA SER A 303 28.13 19.63 -33.96
C SER A 303 28.43 21.00 -33.37
#